data_AF-A0A959USX4-F1
#
_entry.id   AF-A0A959USX4-F1
#
_cell.length_a   1.000
_cell.length_b   1.000
_cell.length_c   1.000
_cell.angle_alpha   90.00
_cell.angle_beta   90.00
_cell.angle_gamma   90.00
#
_symmetry.space_group_name_H-M   'P 1'
#
loop_
_entity.id
_entity.type
_entity.pdbx_description
1 polymer ?
#
loop_
_entity_poly.entity_id
_entity_poly.type
_entity_poly.pdbx_seq_one_letter_code
_entity_poly.pdbx_strand_id
1 'polypeptide(L)'
;MPLRSQSMRFLVLTALVWFSPGLWAQGESLGNDGPLVRAVHLAEALRDAEVDAARDSLNASLKAAVREVLEADGALSADLSALPLSRVDAPDGTFRLITWNIPYADGHHGYEGLLLVKERRGTALYELRDQTRGIDPPELAELGPEKWFGAVYYAVVPVKRGGKTWYTLLGWKGHSRVQTHKVIEVLSFRGGKPRFGAPLFGEGRLKQQRVVFRYGFQVTMALRPVPGEDRIVLDHLSPSRADLEGQYAFYGPDLSYDAYQWDGRSWVFERDVDAKDLERSGKPWNAPPKAPGP
;
A
#
# COMPACT_ATOMS: atom_id res chain seq x y z
N MET A 1 -35.85 -75.27 -13.35
CA MET A 1 -34.91 -76.41 -13.47
C MET A 1 -34.46 -76.48 -14.92
N PRO A 2 -33.16 -76.60 -15.25
CA PRO A 2 -32.16 -77.42 -14.57
C PRO A 2 -30.92 -76.68 -14.03
N LEU A 3 -30.17 -77.40 -13.20
CA LEU A 3 -28.83 -77.13 -12.67
C LEU A 3 -27.74 -77.77 -13.52
N ARG A 4 -26.55 -77.14 -13.53
CA ARG A 4 -25.17 -77.69 -13.37
C ARG A 4 -24.21 -76.89 -14.26
N SER A 5 -23.37 -76.01 -13.70
CA SER A 5 -22.09 -76.29 -13.02
C SER A 5 -21.00 -76.80 -13.96
N GLN A 6 -20.16 -75.87 -14.43
CA GLN A 6 -18.72 -76.11 -14.55
C GLN A 6 -17.95 -74.93 -13.96
N SER A 7 -17.17 -75.24 -12.93
CA SER A 7 -16.28 -74.33 -12.22
C SER A 7 -14.93 -74.33 -12.94
N MET A 8 -14.54 -73.19 -13.51
CA MET A 8 -13.17 -73.00 -13.99
C MET A 8 -12.45 -72.05 -13.04
N ARG A 9 -11.46 -72.60 -12.33
CA ARG A 9 -10.53 -71.85 -11.49
C ARG A 9 -9.60 -71.06 -12.40
N PHE A 10 -9.64 -69.74 -12.33
CA PHE A 10 -8.54 -68.89 -12.77
C PHE A 10 -7.97 -68.16 -11.54
N LEU A 11 -6.71 -68.47 -11.23
CA LEU A 11 -5.86 -67.62 -10.43
C LEU A 11 -5.74 -66.28 -11.16
N VAL A 12 -6.27 -65.21 -10.59
CA VAL A 12 -5.88 -63.85 -10.97
C VAL A 12 -4.90 -63.38 -9.90
N LEU A 13 -3.62 -63.37 -10.25
CA LEU A 13 -2.62 -62.56 -9.55
C LEU A 13 -2.98 -61.09 -9.80
N THR A 14 -3.73 -60.47 -8.89
CA THR A 14 -3.77 -59.02 -8.81
C THR A 14 -2.48 -58.55 -8.16
N ALA A 15 -1.53 -58.12 -8.99
CA ALA A 15 -0.43 -57.29 -8.56
C ALA A 15 -1.01 -55.98 -8.01
N LEU A 16 -0.94 -55.79 -6.69
CA LEU A 16 -1.09 -54.48 -6.07
C LEU A 16 0.09 -53.63 -6.53
N VAL A 17 -0.11 -52.87 -7.61
CA VAL A 17 0.74 -51.72 -7.90
C VAL A 17 0.37 -50.67 -6.85
N TRP A 18 1.21 -50.55 -5.83
CA TRP A 18 1.23 -49.38 -4.97
C TRP A 18 1.59 -48.18 -5.85
N PHE A 19 0.57 -47.47 -6.33
CA PHE A 19 0.76 -46.14 -6.87
C PHE A 19 1.01 -45.23 -5.68
N SER A 20 2.27 -45.15 -5.24
CA SER A 20 2.70 -44.07 -4.38
C SER A 20 2.54 -42.79 -5.19
N PRO A 21 1.63 -41.87 -4.85
CA PRO A 21 1.80 -40.52 -5.33
C PRO A 21 3.13 -40.06 -4.74
N GLY A 22 4.15 -39.97 -5.59
CA GLY A 22 5.34 -39.22 -5.28
C GLY A 22 4.88 -37.80 -4.99
N LEU A 23 4.67 -37.51 -3.71
CA LEU A 23 4.70 -36.15 -3.21
C LEU A 23 6.11 -35.65 -3.57
N TRP A 24 6.21 -34.93 -4.67
CA TRP A 24 7.28 -33.96 -4.84
C TRP A 24 6.96 -32.85 -3.83
N ALA A 25 7.24 -33.12 -2.57
CA ALA A 25 7.49 -32.08 -1.60
C ALA A 25 8.79 -31.43 -2.09
N GLN A 26 8.68 -30.36 -2.88
CA GLN A 26 9.74 -29.37 -2.96
C GLN A 26 9.80 -28.72 -1.58
N GLY A 27 10.50 -29.37 -0.66
CA GLY A 27 11.14 -28.69 0.45
C GLY A 27 12.28 -27.89 -0.16
N GLU A 28 11.96 -26.74 -0.76
CA GLU A 28 12.98 -25.74 -1.01
C GLU A 28 13.56 -25.35 0.34
N SER A 29 14.87 -25.46 0.41
CA SER A 29 15.69 -25.05 1.54
C SER A 29 15.54 -23.53 1.73
N LEU A 30 14.52 -23.11 2.50
CA LEU A 30 14.35 -21.72 2.96
C LEU A 30 15.49 -21.23 3.87
N GLY A 31 16.51 -22.06 4.10
CA GLY A 31 17.61 -21.81 5.04
C GLY A 31 18.86 -21.15 4.45
N ASN A 32 18.96 -20.96 3.13
CA ASN A 32 20.21 -20.47 2.52
C ASN A 32 20.07 -19.28 1.55
N ASP A 33 18.86 -18.77 1.35
CA ASP A 33 18.65 -17.57 0.52
C ASP A 33 18.79 -16.29 1.35
N GLY A 34 19.32 -15.24 0.74
CA GLY A 34 19.45 -13.93 1.38
C GLY A 34 18.10 -13.35 1.87
N PRO A 35 18.11 -12.39 2.80
CA PRO A 35 16.89 -11.91 3.47
C PRO A 35 15.83 -11.35 2.51
N LEU A 36 16.24 -10.82 1.36
CA LEU A 36 15.32 -10.33 0.32
C LEU A 36 14.52 -11.46 -0.33
N VAL A 37 15.18 -12.55 -0.73
CA VAL A 37 14.50 -13.70 -1.36
C VAL A 37 13.51 -14.32 -0.37
N ARG A 38 13.93 -14.46 0.89
CA ARG A 38 13.04 -14.93 1.95
C ARG A 38 11.83 -14.02 2.14
N ALA A 39 12.02 -12.70 2.12
CA ALA A 39 10.92 -11.72 2.19
C ALA A 39 9.97 -11.83 0.99
N VAL A 40 10.48 -12.08 -0.23
CA VAL A 40 9.66 -12.33 -1.42
C VAL A 40 8.77 -13.55 -1.23
N HIS A 41 9.36 -14.70 -0.89
CA HIS A 41 8.60 -15.94 -0.69
C HIS A 41 7.53 -15.80 0.42
N LEU A 42 7.86 -15.12 1.51
CA LEU A 42 6.92 -14.87 2.61
C LEU A 42 5.78 -13.94 2.20
N ALA A 43 6.04 -12.94 1.36
CA ALA A 43 5.01 -12.04 0.85
C ALA A 43 4.04 -12.75 -0.10
N GLU A 44 4.55 -13.62 -0.96
CA GLU A 44 3.74 -14.47 -1.84
C GLU A 44 2.89 -15.46 -1.03
N ALA A 45 3.50 -16.15 -0.05
CA ALA A 45 2.78 -17.04 0.85
C ALA A 45 1.69 -16.31 1.66
N LEU A 46 1.96 -15.08 2.12
CA LEU A 46 0.97 -14.26 2.83
C LEU A 46 -0.24 -13.94 1.94
N ARG A 47 0.00 -13.61 0.66
CA ARG A 47 -1.08 -13.33 -0.31
C ARG A 47 -1.98 -14.54 -0.51
N ASP A 48 -1.39 -15.73 -0.54
CA ASP A 48 -2.09 -16.97 -0.87
C ASP A 48 -2.66 -17.67 0.39
N ALA A 49 -2.40 -17.12 1.59
CA ALA A 49 -2.91 -17.67 2.85
C ALA A 49 -4.44 -17.53 2.98
N GLU A 50 -5.10 -18.65 3.26
CA GLU A 50 -6.57 -18.71 3.36
C GLU A 50 -7.10 -18.43 4.77
N VAL A 51 -6.32 -18.75 5.81
CA VAL A 51 -6.74 -18.65 7.23
C VAL A 51 -5.99 -17.56 7.98
N ASP A 52 -6.71 -16.83 8.84
CA ASP A 52 -6.18 -15.66 9.55
C ASP A 52 -4.98 -15.99 10.45
N ALA A 53 -4.99 -17.14 11.13
CA ALA A 53 -3.85 -17.57 11.95
C ALA A 53 -2.57 -17.78 11.12
N ALA A 54 -2.70 -18.28 9.89
CA ALA A 54 -1.57 -18.42 8.97
C ALA A 54 -1.10 -17.04 8.47
N ARG A 55 -2.04 -16.13 8.16
CA ARG A 55 -1.73 -14.74 7.78
C ARG A 55 -0.90 -14.04 8.86
N ASP A 56 -1.30 -14.17 10.12
CA ASP A 56 -0.58 -13.55 11.25
C ASP A 56 0.84 -14.10 11.40
N SER A 57 0.99 -15.43 11.31
CA SER A 57 2.31 -16.09 11.41
C SER A 57 3.24 -15.73 10.25
N LEU A 58 2.72 -15.76 9.02
CA LEU A 58 3.45 -15.37 7.81
C LEU A 58 3.81 -13.89 7.83
N ASN A 59 2.88 -13.02 8.25
CA ASN A 59 3.13 -11.59 8.39
C ASN A 59 4.24 -11.29 9.42
N ALA A 60 4.23 -11.96 10.57
CA ALA A 60 5.28 -11.78 11.58
C ALA A 60 6.67 -12.15 11.01
N SER A 61 6.73 -13.26 10.27
CA SER A 61 7.96 -13.72 9.60
C SER A 61 8.38 -12.77 8.48
N LEU A 62 7.43 -12.30 7.67
CA LEU A 62 7.65 -11.34 6.59
C LEU A 62 8.21 -10.04 7.15
N LYS A 63 7.60 -9.49 8.20
CA LYS A 63 8.07 -8.26 8.85
C LYS A 63 9.50 -8.40 9.34
N ALA A 64 9.85 -9.53 9.96
CA ALA A 64 11.22 -9.80 10.40
C ALA A 64 12.21 -9.86 9.22
N ALA A 65 11.83 -10.52 8.11
CA ALA A 65 12.67 -10.58 6.91
C ALA A 65 12.85 -9.21 6.24
N VAL A 66 11.78 -8.42 6.08
CA VAL A 66 11.86 -7.05 5.51
C VAL A 66 12.69 -6.14 6.42
N ARG A 67 12.57 -6.29 7.75
CA ARG A 67 13.43 -5.56 8.70
C ARG A 67 14.90 -5.86 8.47
N GLU A 68 15.28 -7.13 8.35
CA GLU A 68 16.68 -7.51 8.06
C GLU A 68 17.19 -6.91 6.75
N VAL A 69 16.35 -6.92 5.69
CA VAL A 69 16.67 -6.25 4.41
C VAL A 69 16.93 -4.75 4.61
N LEU A 70 16.12 -4.07 5.43
CA LEU A 70 16.22 -2.63 5.64
C LEU A 70 17.30 -2.20 6.63
N GLU A 71 17.77 -3.11 7.49
CA GLU A 71 18.88 -2.91 8.43
C GLU A 71 20.25 -3.14 7.76
N ALA A 72 20.28 -3.78 6.58
CA ALA A 72 21.50 -3.99 5.82
C ALA A 72 22.13 -2.67 5.32
N ASP A 73 23.45 -2.65 5.20
CA ASP A 73 24.18 -1.52 4.64
C ASP A 73 23.72 -1.21 3.20
N GLY A 74 23.46 0.08 2.92
CA GLY A 74 23.00 0.50 1.60
C GLY A 74 21.52 0.22 1.29
N ALA A 75 20.72 -0.22 2.25
CA ALA A 75 19.30 -0.55 2.05
C ALA A 75 18.45 0.60 1.50
N LEU A 76 18.84 1.87 1.68
CA LEU A 76 18.17 3.02 1.06
C LEU A 76 18.28 3.03 -0.47
N SER A 77 19.38 2.51 -1.02
CA SER A 77 19.64 2.46 -2.47
C SER A 77 19.50 1.07 -3.08
N ALA A 78 19.32 0.03 -2.27
CA ALA A 78 19.16 -1.34 -2.74
C ALA A 78 17.98 -1.46 -3.71
N ASP A 79 18.10 -2.35 -4.70
CA ASP A 79 16.95 -2.71 -5.53
C ASP A 79 16.06 -3.70 -4.80
N LEU A 80 14.82 -3.29 -4.55
CA LEU A 80 13.77 -4.07 -3.92
C LEU A 80 12.59 -4.29 -4.87
N SER A 81 12.80 -4.13 -6.17
CA SER A 81 11.76 -4.29 -7.22
C SER A 81 11.08 -5.66 -7.18
N ALA A 82 11.81 -6.71 -6.78
CA ALA A 82 11.28 -8.06 -6.63
C ALA A 82 10.36 -8.25 -5.42
N LEU A 83 10.45 -7.40 -4.38
CA LEU A 83 9.62 -7.51 -3.19
C LEU A 83 8.19 -7.06 -3.53
N PRO A 84 7.17 -7.94 -3.48
CA PRO A 84 5.82 -7.63 -3.94
C PRO A 84 5.01 -6.88 -2.87
N LEU A 85 5.62 -5.87 -2.25
CA LEU A 85 5.03 -4.98 -1.26
C LEU A 85 5.08 -3.54 -1.77
N SER A 86 4.22 -2.68 -1.23
CA SER A 86 4.24 -1.28 -1.66
C SER A 86 5.48 -0.57 -1.12
N ARG A 87 6.19 0.10 -2.02
CA ARG A 87 7.40 0.87 -1.73
C ARG A 87 7.24 2.30 -2.22
N VAL A 88 7.54 3.24 -1.34
CA VAL A 88 7.63 4.66 -1.65
C VAL A 88 8.99 5.18 -1.22
N ASP A 89 9.80 5.57 -2.20
CA ASP A 89 11.11 6.17 -1.99
C ASP A 89 10.99 7.70 -2.11
N ALA A 90 11.58 8.42 -1.17
CA ALA A 90 11.68 9.87 -1.27
C ALA A 90 12.55 10.24 -2.49
N PRO A 91 12.12 11.15 -3.39
CA PRO A 91 12.91 11.51 -4.56
C PRO A 91 14.29 12.12 -4.25
N ASP A 92 14.48 12.65 -3.04
CA ASP A 92 15.74 13.20 -2.55
C ASP A 92 16.58 12.20 -1.73
N GLY A 93 16.13 10.94 -1.63
CA GLY A 93 16.79 9.88 -0.87
C GLY A 93 16.69 10.03 0.65
N THR A 94 15.79 10.88 1.16
CA THR A 94 15.60 11.07 2.61
C THR A 94 15.08 9.81 3.29
N PHE A 95 14.20 9.05 2.66
CA PHE A 95 13.63 7.84 3.24
C PHE A 95 13.21 6.81 2.18
N ARG A 96 12.99 5.59 2.65
CA ARG A 96 12.29 4.50 1.98
C ARG A 96 11.18 3.99 2.90
N LEU A 97 9.96 3.94 2.39
CA LEU A 97 8.78 3.50 3.13
C LEU A 97 8.23 2.23 2.47
N ILE A 98 8.18 1.14 3.23
CA ILE A 98 7.55 -0.11 2.83
C ILE A 98 6.26 -0.27 3.63
N THR A 99 5.13 -0.51 2.96
CA THR A 99 3.82 -0.72 3.60
C THR A 99 3.04 -1.82 2.90
N TRP A 100 2.28 -2.59 3.68
CA TRP A 100 1.40 -3.64 3.17
C TRP A 100 0.20 -3.84 4.09
N ASN A 101 -0.83 -4.53 3.59
CA ASN A 101 -2.02 -4.85 4.35
C ASN A 101 -2.17 -6.36 4.55
N ILE A 102 -2.91 -6.72 5.60
CA ILE A 102 -3.32 -8.10 5.89
C ILE A 102 -4.85 -8.12 5.84
N PRO A 103 -5.48 -8.67 4.80
CA PRO A 103 -6.93 -8.80 4.73
C PRO A 103 -7.38 -9.98 5.61
N TYR A 104 -8.34 -9.75 6.49
CA TYR A 104 -8.88 -10.77 7.38
C TYR A 104 -10.24 -11.29 6.91
N ALA A 105 -10.61 -12.49 7.36
CA ALA A 105 -11.83 -13.15 6.90
C ALA A 105 -13.11 -12.37 7.21
N ASP A 106 -13.17 -11.61 8.31
CA ASP A 106 -14.31 -10.74 8.66
C ASP A 106 -14.40 -9.46 7.79
N GLY A 107 -13.40 -9.21 6.94
CA GLY A 107 -13.28 -8.04 6.07
C GLY A 107 -12.59 -6.83 6.67
N HIS A 108 -12.06 -6.92 7.90
CA HIS A 108 -11.14 -5.90 8.39
C HIS A 108 -9.76 -6.07 7.74
N HIS A 109 -8.96 -5.01 7.80
CA HIS A 109 -7.59 -5.00 7.31
C HIS A 109 -6.64 -4.58 8.42
N GLY A 110 -5.58 -5.35 8.63
CA GLY A 110 -4.40 -4.91 9.37
C GLY A 110 -3.41 -4.22 8.43
N TYR A 111 -2.56 -3.36 8.98
CA TYR A 111 -1.51 -2.67 8.23
C TYR A 111 -0.19 -2.77 8.96
N GLU A 112 0.87 -2.98 8.19
CA GLU A 112 2.24 -3.00 8.67
C GLU A 112 3.07 -2.03 7.83
N GLY A 113 4.09 -1.48 8.45
CA GLY A 113 4.99 -0.56 7.75
C GLY A 113 6.35 -0.45 8.41
N LEU A 114 7.35 -0.23 7.57
CA LEU A 114 8.73 0.04 7.97
C LEU A 114 9.22 1.27 7.21
N LEU A 115 9.68 2.27 7.96
CA LEU A 115 10.22 3.53 7.42
C LEU A 115 11.71 3.60 7.72
N LEU A 116 12.53 3.42 6.69
CA LEU A 116 13.98 3.61 6.74
C LEU A 116 14.30 5.06 6.41
N VAL A 117 14.96 5.76 7.33
CA VAL A 117 15.25 7.20 7.22
C VAL A 117 16.76 7.40 7.18
N LYS A 118 17.22 8.24 6.25
CA LYS A 118 18.60 8.71 6.22
C LYS A 118 18.85 9.69 7.36
N GLU A 119 19.86 9.42 8.17
CA GLU A 119 20.31 10.34 9.22
C GLU A 119 21.71 10.89 8.91
N ARG A 120 22.18 11.83 9.72
CA ARG A 120 23.54 12.38 9.57
C ARG A 120 24.62 11.30 9.71
N ARG A 121 24.35 10.26 10.48
CA ARG A 121 25.25 9.12 10.72
C ARG A 121 24.47 7.82 10.49
N GLY A 122 24.50 7.32 9.26
CA GLY A 122 23.82 6.08 8.90
C GLY A 122 22.32 6.25 8.67
N THR A 123 21.55 5.28 9.13
CA THR A 123 20.10 5.19 8.93
C THR A 123 19.39 4.87 10.24
N ALA A 124 18.12 5.24 10.32
CA ALA A 124 17.23 4.85 11.40
C ALA A 124 15.99 4.16 10.82
N LEU A 125 15.65 2.98 11.35
CA LEU A 125 14.49 2.21 10.96
C LEU A 125 13.37 2.37 12.00
N TYR A 126 12.20 2.82 11.54
CA TYR A 126 11.01 2.99 12.37
C TYR A 126 9.94 1.97 11.99
N GLU A 127 9.45 1.20 12.97
CA GLU A 127 8.27 0.35 12.81
C GLU A 127 7.00 1.20 12.93
N LEU A 128 6.08 1.05 11.98
CA LEU A 128 4.79 1.71 12.00
C LEU A 128 3.75 0.76 12.59
N ARG A 129 3.21 1.11 13.74
CA ARG A 129 2.16 0.35 14.42
C ARG A 129 0.80 0.93 14.06
N ASP A 130 0.01 0.14 13.32
CA ASP A 130 -1.37 0.49 13.04
C ASP A 130 -2.18 0.59 14.34
N GLN A 131 -2.77 1.77 14.56
CA GLN A 131 -3.65 2.07 15.67
C GLN A 131 -4.98 2.67 15.17
N THR A 132 -5.40 2.34 13.94
CA THR A 132 -6.63 2.85 13.30
C THR A 132 -7.83 2.90 14.25
N ARG A 133 -8.07 1.82 15.01
CA ARG A 133 -9.23 1.69 15.92
C ARG A 133 -9.24 2.71 17.06
N GLY A 134 -8.10 3.27 17.43
CA GLY A 134 -7.95 4.26 18.50
C GLY A 134 -7.83 5.71 18.01
N ILE A 135 -8.02 5.96 16.71
CA ILE A 135 -7.82 7.27 16.09
C ILE A 135 -9.17 7.77 15.55
N ASP A 136 -9.78 8.73 16.23
CA ASP A 136 -11.06 9.33 15.83
C ASP A 136 -11.15 10.82 16.24
N PRO A 137 -11.42 11.76 15.30
CA PRO A 137 -11.40 11.58 13.85
C PRO A 137 -9.96 11.54 13.32
N PRO A 138 -9.63 10.65 12.36
CA PRO A 138 -8.29 10.58 11.81
C PRO A 138 -7.84 11.89 11.14
N GLU A 139 -8.75 12.63 10.52
CA GLU A 139 -8.46 13.85 9.76
C GLU A 139 -7.85 14.97 10.62
N LEU A 140 -7.92 14.90 11.95
CA LEU A 140 -7.46 15.95 12.87
C LEU A 140 -6.22 15.57 13.70
N ALA A 141 -5.80 14.31 13.69
CA ALA A 141 -4.71 13.83 14.53
C ALA A 141 -3.35 13.84 13.80
N GLU A 142 -2.35 14.50 14.40
CA GLU A 142 -0.93 14.28 14.08
C GLU A 142 -0.46 13.04 14.83
N LEU A 143 0.19 12.12 14.12
CA LEU A 143 0.55 10.79 14.60
C LEU A 143 2.06 10.55 14.51
N GLY A 144 2.55 9.63 15.34
CA GLY A 144 3.89 9.08 15.24
C GLY A 144 3.85 7.61 14.83
N PRO A 145 5.02 6.97 14.62
CA PRO A 145 5.11 5.56 14.24
C PRO A 145 4.30 4.61 15.11
N GLU A 146 4.30 4.82 16.43
CA GLU A 146 3.60 3.96 17.41
C GLU A 146 2.07 4.12 17.41
N LYS A 147 1.54 5.14 16.73
CA LYS A 147 0.10 5.43 16.61
C LYS A 147 -0.30 5.69 15.16
N TRP A 148 0.30 4.96 14.23
CA TRP A 148 0.12 5.21 12.81
C TRP A 148 -1.31 4.84 12.37
N PHE A 149 -1.86 5.57 11.39
CA PHE A 149 -3.23 5.36 10.90
C PHE A 149 -3.36 4.13 9.99
N GLY A 150 -2.26 3.58 9.46
CA GLY A 150 -2.30 2.41 8.59
C GLY A 150 -2.82 2.70 7.19
N ALA A 151 -1.97 2.59 6.17
CA ALA A 151 -2.34 2.61 4.76
C ALA A 151 -1.22 1.97 3.93
N VAL A 152 -1.57 1.49 2.75
CA VAL A 152 -0.60 1.06 1.73
C VAL A 152 -0.30 2.28 0.85
N TYR A 153 0.86 2.91 1.03
CA TYR A 153 1.25 4.09 0.25
C TYR A 153 1.92 3.69 -1.05
N TYR A 154 1.53 4.32 -2.15
CA TYR A 154 2.02 4.01 -3.50
C TYR A 154 2.65 5.21 -4.22
N ALA A 155 2.54 6.42 -3.66
CA ALA A 155 3.18 7.61 -4.23
C ALA A 155 3.57 8.62 -3.15
N VAL A 156 4.54 9.47 -3.47
CA VAL A 156 4.95 10.63 -2.67
C VAL A 156 5.13 11.86 -3.55
N VAL A 157 4.67 13.01 -3.05
CA VAL A 157 4.89 14.33 -3.64
C VAL A 157 5.62 15.20 -2.61
N PRO A 158 6.92 15.44 -2.76
CA PRO A 158 7.66 16.33 -1.88
C PRO A 158 7.33 17.80 -2.20
N VAL A 159 6.91 18.55 -1.19
CA VAL A 159 6.63 19.99 -1.29
C VAL A 159 7.44 20.77 -0.27
N LYS A 160 7.80 22.02 -0.59
CA LYS A 160 8.61 22.87 0.30
C LYS A 160 7.76 23.96 0.96
N ARG A 161 7.90 24.10 2.28
CA ARG A 161 7.30 25.21 3.05
C ARG A 161 8.23 25.61 4.19
N GLY A 162 8.58 26.90 4.25
CA GLY A 162 9.39 27.46 5.33
C GLY A 162 10.77 26.78 5.47
N GLY A 163 11.42 26.49 4.34
CA GLY A 163 12.75 25.86 4.29
C GLY A 163 12.78 24.36 4.65
N LYS A 164 11.61 23.74 4.85
CA LYS A 164 11.48 22.30 5.12
C LYS A 164 10.75 21.59 3.98
N THR A 165 11.19 20.38 3.68
CA THR A 165 10.47 19.46 2.80
C THR A 165 9.40 18.71 3.59
N TRP A 166 8.20 18.62 3.01
CA TRP A 166 7.06 17.87 3.51
C TRP A 166 6.71 16.83 2.45
N TYR A 167 6.46 15.59 2.84
CA TYR A 167 6.27 14.49 1.92
C TYR A 167 4.82 14.07 1.91
N THR A 168 4.08 14.50 0.89
CA THR A 168 2.66 14.16 0.75
C THR A 168 2.54 12.75 0.18
N LEU A 169 2.14 11.80 1.01
CA LEU A 169 1.94 10.40 0.67
C LEU A 169 0.51 10.16 0.18
N LEU A 170 0.38 9.38 -0.89
CA LEU A 170 -0.90 8.89 -1.39
C LEU A 170 -1.01 7.41 -1.07
N GLY A 171 -2.11 7.02 -0.43
CA GLY A 171 -2.32 5.67 0.06
C GLY A 171 -3.70 5.11 -0.24
N TRP A 172 -3.76 3.79 -0.20
CA TRP A 172 -4.98 3.00 -0.22
C TRP A 172 -5.16 2.31 1.13
N LYS A 173 -6.41 2.21 1.57
CA LYS A 173 -6.76 1.57 2.84
C LYS A 173 -8.09 0.84 2.68
N GLY A 174 -8.05 -0.48 2.51
CA GLY A 174 -9.20 -1.35 2.79
C GLY A 174 -9.77 -1.09 4.19
N HIS A 175 -11.09 -0.96 4.29
CA HIS A 175 -11.75 -0.59 5.52
C HIS A 175 -12.70 -1.66 6.04
N SER A 176 -13.59 -2.14 5.17
CA SER A 176 -14.55 -3.21 5.49
C SER A 176 -14.95 -3.95 4.21
N ARG A 177 -15.86 -4.94 4.33
CA ARG A 177 -16.42 -5.67 3.18
C ARG A 177 -17.19 -4.80 2.18
N VAL A 178 -17.59 -3.60 2.59
CA VAL A 178 -18.44 -2.70 1.78
C VAL A 178 -17.79 -1.36 1.49
N GLN A 179 -16.71 -1.01 2.19
CA GLN A 179 -16.04 0.28 2.03
C GLN A 179 -14.52 0.10 1.89
N THR A 180 -13.94 0.98 1.10
CA THR A 180 -12.50 1.17 0.99
C THR A 180 -12.18 2.65 0.92
N HIS A 181 -10.96 3.01 1.29
CA HIS A 181 -10.54 4.41 1.39
C HIS A 181 -9.31 4.72 0.54
N LYS A 182 -9.25 5.96 0.06
CA LYS A 182 -8.00 6.60 -0.38
C LYS A 182 -7.59 7.61 0.69
N VAL A 183 -6.28 7.73 0.90
CA VAL A 183 -5.72 8.55 1.96
C VAL A 183 -4.66 9.49 1.38
N ILE A 184 -4.74 10.77 1.72
CA ILE A 184 -3.64 11.72 1.54
C ILE A 184 -3.13 12.10 2.92
N GLU A 185 -1.85 11.84 3.18
CA GLU A 185 -1.21 12.12 4.45
C GLU A 185 0.15 12.77 4.25
N VAL A 186 0.56 13.68 5.14
CA VAL A 186 1.88 14.30 5.04
C VAL A 186 2.83 13.69 6.06
N LEU A 187 3.92 13.09 5.57
CA LEU A 187 5.07 12.70 6.37
C LEU A 187 6.03 13.89 6.50
N SER A 188 6.49 14.13 7.72
CA SER A 188 7.50 15.14 8.05
C SER A 188 8.41 14.66 9.17
N PHE A 189 9.50 15.39 9.43
CA PHE A 189 10.44 15.05 10.49
C PHE A 189 10.54 16.20 11.49
N ARG A 190 10.27 15.90 12.77
CA ARG A 190 10.38 16.86 13.88
C ARG A 190 11.41 16.36 14.88
N GLY A 191 12.54 17.04 14.95
CA GLY A 191 13.68 16.60 15.78
C GLY A 191 14.21 15.23 15.36
N GLY A 192 14.30 14.98 14.05
CA GLY A 192 14.72 13.70 13.47
C GLY A 192 13.66 12.60 13.46
N LYS A 193 12.59 12.73 14.25
CA LYS A 193 11.54 11.70 14.35
C LYS A 193 10.43 11.91 13.32
N PRO A 194 9.94 10.85 12.65
CA PRO A 194 8.84 10.95 11.70
C PRO A 194 7.53 11.36 12.38
N ARG A 195 6.73 12.15 11.67
CA ARG A 195 5.37 12.59 12.03
C ARG A 195 4.47 12.49 10.82
N PHE A 196 3.29 11.93 11.04
CA PHE A 196 2.28 11.66 10.04
C PHE A 196 1.06 12.53 10.30
N GLY A 197 0.67 13.32 9.31
CA GLY A 197 -0.41 14.28 9.41
C GLY A 197 0.12 15.66 9.77
N ALA A 198 0.30 16.50 8.76
CA ALA A 198 0.67 17.90 8.90
C ALA A 198 -0.47 18.78 8.38
N PRO A 199 -0.68 19.98 8.96
CA PRO A 199 -1.84 20.80 8.64
C PRO A 199 -1.59 21.60 7.36
N LEU A 200 -1.54 20.87 6.24
CA LEU A 200 -1.29 21.39 4.90
C LEU A 200 -2.56 21.36 4.03
N PHE A 201 -3.68 20.84 4.53
CA PHE A 201 -4.94 20.77 3.81
C PHE A 201 -5.94 21.80 4.36
N GLY A 202 -6.59 22.53 3.45
CA GLY A 202 -7.73 23.40 3.75
C GLY A 202 -7.39 24.84 4.14
N GLU A 203 -8.44 25.66 4.15
CA GLU A 203 -8.44 27.06 4.56
C GLU A 203 -9.23 27.23 5.87
N GLY A 204 -8.76 28.11 6.77
CA GLY A 204 -9.50 28.47 7.99
C GLY A 204 -8.89 27.96 9.31
N ARG A 205 -9.74 27.78 10.34
CA ARG A 205 -9.30 27.48 11.72
C ARG A 205 -9.07 25.98 11.99
N LEU A 206 -9.72 25.10 11.23
CA LEU A 206 -9.56 23.65 11.35
C LEU A 206 -8.30 23.21 10.60
N LYS A 207 -7.37 22.65 11.35
CA LYS A 207 -6.08 22.18 10.84
C LYS A 207 -6.22 20.72 10.41
N GLN A 208 -6.69 20.50 9.19
CA GLN A 208 -6.82 19.16 8.64
C GLN A 208 -5.43 18.54 8.43
N GLN A 209 -5.16 17.44 9.12
CA GLN A 209 -3.89 16.73 9.11
C GLN A 209 -3.82 15.69 7.98
N ARG A 210 -4.98 15.15 7.59
CA ARG A 210 -5.12 14.08 6.60
C ARG A 210 -6.44 14.21 5.85
N VAL A 211 -6.45 13.79 4.60
CA VAL A 211 -7.67 13.66 3.80
C VAL A 211 -7.99 12.18 3.63
N VAL A 212 -9.23 11.79 3.90
CA VAL A 212 -9.70 10.40 3.80
C VAL A 212 -10.96 10.37 2.93
N PHE A 213 -10.83 9.78 1.75
CA PHE A 213 -11.93 9.56 0.82
C PHE A 213 -12.53 8.20 1.10
N ARG A 214 -13.85 8.14 1.32
CA ARG A 214 -14.57 6.91 1.65
C ARG A 214 -15.53 6.57 0.52
N TYR A 215 -15.45 5.35 0.00
CA TYR A 215 -16.26 4.90 -1.13
C TYR A 215 -16.51 3.40 -1.11
N GLY A 216 -17.39 2.94 -2.00
CA GLY A 216 -17.78 1.53 -2.10
C GLY A 216 -16.59 0.62 -2.43
N PHE A 217 -16.48 -0.52 -1.74
CA PHE A 217 -15.37 -1.47 -1.91
C PHE A 217 -15.23 -2.00 -3.35
N GLN A 218 -16.33 -2.10 -4.09
CA GLN A 218 -16.35 -2.59 -5.48
C GLN A 218 -15.98 -1.52 -6.52
N VAL A 219 -15.78 -0.28 -6.09
CA VAL A 219 -15.48 0.85 -6.96
C VAL A 219 -13.99 1.15 -6.91
N THR A 220 -13.45 1.74 -7.98
CA THR A 220 -12.08 2.27 -8.01
C THR A 220 -12.13 3.79 -8.04
N MET A 221 -11.26 4.44 -7.28
CA MET A 221 -11.08 5.89 -7.28
C MET A 221 -9.63 6.21 -7.69
N ALA A 222 -9.45 7.05 -8.70
CA ALA A 222 -8.17 7.64 -9.04
C ALA A 222 -7.74 8.65 -7.97
N LEU A 223 -6.47 8.59 -7.58
CA LEU A 223 -5.80 9.58 -6.74
C LEU A 223 -4.32 9.51 -7.11
N ARG A 224 -3.80 10.53 -7.78
CA ARG A 224 -2.46 10.46 -8.36
C ARG A 224 -1.79 11.82 -8.51
N PRO A 225 -0.46 11.88 -8.38
CA PRO A 225 0.28 13.09 -8.69
C PRO A 225 0.29 13.35 -10.19
N VAL A 226 0.40 14.62 -10.57
CA VAL A 226 0.68 15.05 -11.94
C VAL A 226 2.20 15.25 -12.08
N PRO A 227 2.91 14.46 -12.90
CA PRO A 227 4.33 14.59 -13.17
C PRO A 227 4.70 16.00 -13.64
N GLY A 228 5.73 16.56 -13.02
CA GLY A 228 6.22 17.90 -13.34
C GLY A 228 5.39 19.05 -12.76
N GLU A 229 4.31 18.75 -12.04
CA GLU A 229 3.44 19.74 -11.40
C GLU A 229 3.30 19.42 -9.91
N ASP A 230 3.24 20.44 -9.05
CA ASP A 230 2.91 20.24 -7.63
C ASP A 230 1.38 20.11 -7.48
N ARG A 231 0.82 19.09 -8.14
CA ARG A 231 -0.63 18.86 -8.29
C ARG A 231 -0.95 17.38 -8.08
N ILE A 232 -2.08 17.12 -7.41
CA ILE A 232 -2.65 15.79 -7.21
C ILE A 232 -4.07 15.80 -7.77
N VAL A 233 -4.37 14.95 -8.73
CA VAL A 233 -5.71 14.82 -9.33
C VAL A 233 -6.40 13.58 -8.79
N LEU A 234 -7.71 13.69 -8.63
CA LEU A 234 -8.55 12.63 -8.10
C LEU A 234 -9.92 12.61 -8.76
N ASP A 235 -10.56 11.44 -8.74
CA ASP A 235 -11.96 11.33 -9.10
C ASP A 235 -12.82 12.06 -8.06
N HIS A 236 -13.82 12.81 -8.53
CA HIS A 236 -14.87 13.31 -7.65
C HIS A 236 -15.76 12.15 -7.20
N LEU A 237 -16.04 12.05 -5.90
CA LEU A 237 -16.88 10.99 -5.35
C LEU A 237 -18.28 11.51 -5.03
N SER A 238 -19.29 10.92 -5.65
CA SER A 238 -20.70 11.21 -5.37
C SER A 238 -21.44 9.95 -4.92
N PRO A 239 -22.54 10.07 -4.16
CA PRO A 239 -23.42 8.93 -3.92
C PRO A 239 -24.11 8.51 -5.23
N SER A 240 -24.36 7.21 -5.40
CA SER A 240 -25.09 6.70 -6.57
C SER A 240 -26.52 7.24 -6.70
N ARG A 241 -27.10 7.72 -5.59
CA ARG A 241 -28.38 8.43 -5.53
C ARG A 241 -28.34 9.50 -4.44
N ALA A 242 -29.07 10.59 -4.62
CA ALA A 242 -29.10 11.71 -3.67
C ALA A 242 -29.54 11.29 -2.25
N ASP A 243 -30.45 10.32 -2.11
CA ASP A 243 -30.92 9.82 -0.82
C ASP A 243 -29.92 8.90 -0.09
N LEU A 244 -28.80 8.58 -0.72
CA LEU A 244 -27.71 7.78 -0.15
C LEU A 244 -26.52 8.64 0.32
N GLU A 245 -26.70 9.96 0.40
CA GLU A 245 -25.69 10.86 0.95
C GLU A 245 -25.28 10.45 2.38
N GLY A 246 -23.98 10.48 2.68
CA GLY A 246 -23.37 10.01 3.92
C GLY A 246 -23.20 8.49 4.01
N GLN A 247 -23.85 7.71 3.13
CA GLN A 247 -23.69 6.26 3.07
C GLN A 247 -22.56 5.87 2.11
N TYR A 248 -21.32 6.08 2.55
CA TYR A 248 -20.10 5.94 1.72
C TYR A 248 -19.92 4.58 1.02
N ALA A 249 -20.62 3.52 1.44
CA ALA A 249 -20.64 2.24 0.71
C ALA A 249 -21.25 2.36 -0.71
N PHE A 250 -22.04 3.40 -0.95
CA PHE A 250 -22.70 3.68 -2.23
C PHE A 250 -22.08 4.85 -3.01
N TYR A 251 -20.91 5.33 -2.55
CA TYR A 251 -20.17 6.38 -3.23
C TYR A 251 -19.23 5.80 -4.28
N GLY A 252 -19.02 6.54 -5.37
CA GLY A 252 -18.10 6.21 -6.45
C GLY A 252 -17.79 7.42 -7.34
N PRO A 253 -16.84 7.30 -8.29
CA PRO A 253 -16.57 8.33 -9.28
C PRO A 253 -17.80 8.68 -10.10
N ASP A 254 -18.03 9.97 -10.33
CA ASP A 254 -19.11 10.47 -11.20
C ASP A 254 -18.61 10.93 -12.58
N LEU A 255 -17.36 10.60 -12.92
CA LEU A 255 -16.63 10.99 -14.13
C LEU A 255 -16.20 12.46 -14.17
N SER A 256 -16.43 13.23 -13.11
CA SER A 256 -15.76 14.52 -12.89
C SER A 256 -14.51 14.34 -12.02
N TYR A 257 -13.66 15.37 -12.02
CA TYR A 257 -12.36 15.32 -11.36
C TYR A 257 -12.16 16.55 -10.49
N ASP A 258 -11.51 16.34 -9.37
CA ASP A 258 -11.03 17.40 -8.49
C ASP A 258 -9.50 17.36 -8.43
N ALA A 259 -8.89 18.40 -7.86
CA ALA A 259 -7.46 18.44 -7.63
C ALA A 259 -7.09 19.06 -6.27
N TYR A 260 -5.91 18.69 -5.79
CA TYR A 260 -5.15 19.50 -4.85
C TYR A 260 -3.98 20.15 -5.59
N GLN A 261 -3.94 21.48 -5.57
CA GLN A 261 -2.84 22.29 -6.09
C GLN A 261 -2.01 22.82 -4.92
N TRP A 262 -0.69 22.62 -4.94
CA TRP A 262 0.20 23.26 -3.99
C TRP A 262 0.43 24.72 -4.38
N ASP A 263 0.24 25.64 -3.43
CA ASP A 263 0.42 27.10 -3.64
C ASP A 263 1.72 27.66 -3.01
N GLY A 264 2.59 26.78 -2.48
CA GLY A 264 3.78 27.17 -1.70
C GLY A 264 3.57 27.17 -0.18
N ARG A 265 2.32 27.08 0.29
CA ARG A 265 1.94 27.13 1.70
C ARG A 265 1.05 25.95 2.11
N SER A 266 0.11 25.56 1.26
CA SER A 266 -0.90 24.54 1.50
C SER A 266 -1.34 23.88 0.19
N TRP A 267 -1.96 22.71 0.32
CA TRP A 267 -2.74 22.07 -0.72
C TRP A 267 -4.12 22.72 -0.77
N VAL A 268 -4.37 23.47 -1.85
CA VAL A 268 -5.64 24.12 -2.16
C VAL A 268 -6.49 23.15 -2.96
N PHE A 269 -7.74 22.94 -2.53
CA PHE A 269 -8.67 22.05 -3.21
C PHE A 269 -9.39 22.78 -4.34
N GLU A 270 -9.30 22.25 -5.55
CA GLU A 270 -9.93 22.76 -6.76
C GLU A 270 -10.97 21.74 -7.24
N ARG A 271 -12.20 22.19 -7.48
CA ARG A 271 -13.26 21.33 -8.02
C ARG A 271 -13.35 21.43 -9.53
N ASP A 272 -13.90 20.40 -10.16
CA ASP A 272 -14.29 20.37 -11.57
C ASP A 272 -13.12 20.70 -12.53
N VAL A 273 -11.96 20.05 -12.32
CA VAL A 273 -10.77 20.22 -13.17
C VAL A 273 -10.86 19.42 -14.47
N ASP A 274 -10.16 19.88 -15.54
CA ASP A 274 -10.20 19.24 -16.86
C ASP A 274 -9.51 17.86 -16.85
N ALA A 275 -10.15 16.87 -17.48
CA ALA A 275 -9.65 15.52 -17.66
C ALA A 275 -8.28 15.46 -18.36
N LYS A 276 -7.82 16.48 -19.08
CA LYS A 276 -6.46 16.51 -19.67
C LYS A 276 -5.34 16.41 -18.63
N ASP A 277 -5.59 16.82 -17.39
CA ASP A 277 -4.62 16.70 -16.30
C ASP A 277 -4.33 15.21 -15.97
N LEU A 278 -5.26 14.32 -16.28
CA LEU A 278 -5.11 12.86 -16.17
C LEU A 278 -4.21 12.26 -17.26
N GLU A 279 -4.23 12.83 -18.47
CA GLU A 279 -3.37 12.33 -19.55
C GLU A 279 -1.92 12.76 -19.36
N ARG A 280 -1.70 13.96 -18.80
CA ARG A 280 -0.37 14.44 -18.41
C ARG A 280 0.27 13.54 -17.37
N SER A 281 -0.54 12.92 -16.50
CA SER A 281 0.01 12.00 -15.49
C SER A 281 0.53 10.66 -15.99
N GLY A 282 0.34 10.34 -17.27
CA GLY A 282 0.86 9.13 -17.90
C GLY A 282 2.06 9.34 -18.84
N LYS A 283 2.45 10.58 -19.17
CA LYS A 283 3.51 10.86 -20.15
C LYS A 283 4.85 11.17 -19.43
N PRO A 284 5.97 10.52 -19.81
CA PRO A 284 7.29 10.95 -19.36
C PRO A 284 7.55 12.40 -19.79
N TRP A 285 8.07 13.21 -18.87
CA TRP A 285 8.51 14.56 -19.20
C TRP A 285 9.71 14.51 -20.15
N ASN A 286 9.54 15.01 -21.37
CA ASN A 286 10.64 15.30 -22.29
C ASN A 286 10.91 16.80 -22.24
N ALA A 287 12.05 17.20 -21.67
CA ALA A 287 12.45 18.61 -21.68
C ALA A 287 12.60 19.10 -23.14
N PRO A 288 12.16 20.33 -23.46
CA PRO A 288 12.43 20.93 -24.77
C PRO A 288 13.95 20.97 -25.02
N PRO A 289 14.43 20.76 -26.26
CA PRO A 289 15.83 20.99 -26.60
C PRO A 289 16.22 22.40 -26.16
N LYS A 290 17.36 22.54 -25.47
CA LYS A 290 17.89 23.88 -25.14
C LYS A 290 18.00 24.67 -26.45
N ALA A 291 17.35 25.83 -26.50
CA ALA A 291 17.54 26.75 -27.62
C ALA A 291 19.06 27.01 -27.76
N PRO A 292 19.61 27.01 -28.98
CA PRO A 292 21.00 27.42 -29.17
C PRO A 292 21.15 28.82 -28.57
N GLY A 293 22.12 28.96 -27.66
CA GLY A 293 22.40 30.23 -27.01
C GLY A 293 22.84 31.30 -28.03
N PRO A 294 22.71 32.59 -27.69
CA PRO A 294 23.24 33.68 -28.50
C PRO A 294 24.77 33.62 -28.63
#